data_AF-A0A7V1C290-F1
#
_entry.id   AF-A0A7V1C290-F1
#
_cell.length_a   1.000
_cell.length_b   1.000
_cell.length_c   1.000
_cell.angle_alpha   90.00
_cell.angle_beta   90.00
_cell.angle_gamma   90.00
#
_symmetry.space_group_name_H-M   'P 1'
#
loop_
_entity.id
_entity.type
_entity.pdbx_description
1 polymer ?
#
loop_
_entity_poly.entity_id
_entity_poly.type
_entity_poly.pdbx_seq_one_letter_code
_entity_poly.pdbx_strand_id
1 'polypeptide(L)'
;MGDRAALDDLALQAEDLTKRVEELFGSLDANLKFKVGPVIQKNNVDKTGIKNHLIDLRGVECPLNFVKAKLELEKIAVGQVLDVLLDDGEPVRNVPDSFDQQGQEVVEVEKSGEHFCVKVRRKK
;
A
#
# COMPACT_ATOMS: atom_id res chain seq x y z
N MET A 1 -25.27 -3.29 -41.67
CA MET A 1 -26.26 -3.75 -40.67
C MET A 1 -25.51 -3.86 -39.36
N GLY A 2 -25.90 -3.08 -38.35
CA GLY A 2 -25.20 -3.03 -37.06
C GLY A 2 -25.50 -4.27 -36.23
N ASP A 3 -24.46 -4.81 -35.60
CA ASP A 3 -24.48 -6.04 -34.82
C ASP A 3 -25.27 -5.83 -33.51
N ARG A 4 -26.59 -6.13 -33.53
CA ARG A 4 -27.49 -5.93 -32.40
C ARG A 4 -27.14 -6.82 -31.19
N ALA A 5 -26.47 -7.95 -31.42
CA ALA A 5 -26.06 -8.87 -30.36
C ALA A 5 -24.97 -8.27 -29.45
N ALA A 6 -24.06 -7.46 -30.00
CA ALA A 6 -23.01 -6.81 -29.23
C ALA A 6 -23.53 -5.72 -28.27
N LEU A 7 -24.69 -5.14 -28.57
CA LEU A 7 -25.32 -4.12 -27.72
C LEU A 7 -26.06 -4.74 -26.52
N ASP A 8 -26.61 -5.94 -26.69
CA ASP A 8 -27.31 -6.68 -25.63
C ASP A 8 -26.33 -7.23 -24.59
N ASP A 9 -25.19 -7.75 -25.05
CA ASP A 9 -24.09 -8.19 -24.17
C ASP A 9 -23.52 -7.01 -23.35
N LEU A 10 -23.41 -5.84 -23.98
CA LEU A 10 -22.94 -4.63 -23.29
C LEU A 10 -23.96 -4.11 -22.26
N ALA A 11 -25.26 -4.25 -22.52
CA ALA A 11 -26.31 -3.92 -21.56
C ALA A 11 -26.26 -4.83 -20.32
N LEU A 12 -26.10 -6.14 -20.53
CA LEU A 12 -25.94 -7.13 -19.46
C LEU A 12 -24.70 -6.85 -18.61
N GLN A 13 -23.58 -6.49 -19.24
CA GLN A 13 -22.37 -6.12 -18.52
C GLN A 13 -22.54 -4.82 -17.73
N ALA A 14 -23.22 -3.82 -18.30
CA ALA A 14 -23.47 -2.56 -17.61
C ALA A 14 -24.35 -2.77 -16.36
N GLU A 15 -25.40 -3.59 -16.46
CA GLU A 15 -26.28 -3.92 -15.33
C GLU A 15 -25.54 -4.70 -14.23
N ASP A 16 -24.70 -5.66 -14.59
CA ASP A 16 -23.84 -6.38 -13.63
C ASP A 16 -22.84 -5.43 -12.94
N LEU A 17 -22.26 -4.50 -13.70
CA LEU A 17 -21.33 -3.51 -13.16
C LEU A 17 -22.03 -2.57 -12.17
N THR A 18 -23.22 -2.09 -12.52
CA THR A 18 -24.01 -1.19 -11.67
C THR A 18 -24.35 -1.85 -10.34
N LYS A 19 -24.79 -3.12 -10.34
CA LYS A 19 -25.08 -3.87 -9.10
C LYS A 19 -23.86 -3.99 -8.19
N ARG A 20 -22.68 -4.32 -8.75
CA ARG A 20 -21.44 -4.41 -7.97
C ARG A 20 -21.04 -3.07 -7.35
N VAL A 21 -21.24 -1.96 -8.08
CA VAL A 21 -20.93 -0.61 -7.58
C VAL A 21 -21.87 -0.24 -6.43
N GLU A 22 -23.16 -0.58 -6.52
CA GLU A 22 -24.12 -0.34 -5.45
C GLU A 22 -23.80 -1.15 -4.18
N GLU A 23 -23.47 -2.44 -4.34
CA GLU A 23 -23.04 -3.29 -3.21
C GLU A 23 -21.74 -2.77 -2.58
N LEU A 24 -20.79 -2.32 -3.41
CA LEU A 24 -19.55 -1.74 -2.93
C LEU A 24 -19.82 -0.45 -2.14
N PHE A 25 -20.61 0.47 -2.69
CA PHE A 25 -20.96 1.73 -2.03
C PHE A 25 -21.69 1.50 -0.70
N GLY A 26 -22.61 0.53 -0.64
CA GLY A 26 -23.30 0.15 0.60
C GLY A 26 -22.36 -0.38 1.70
N SER A 27 -21.18 -0.87 1.33
CA SER A 27 -20.17 -1.36 2.28
C SER A 27 -19.25 -0.26 2.83
N LEU A 28 -19.41 1.01 2.41
CA LEU A 28 -18.59 2.13 2.84
C LEU A 28 -18.94 2.55 4.28
N ASP A 29 -18.00 2.34 5.19
CA ASP A 29 -18.15 2.73 6.61
C ASP A 29 -17.85 4.22 6.83
N ALA A 30 -18.19 4.74 8.02
CA ALA A 30 -17.99 6.14 8.42
C ALA A 30 -16.54 6.65 8.32
N ASN A 31 -15.55 5.75 8.21
CA ASN A 31 -14.15 6.09 7.94
C ASN A 31 -13.77 6.02 6.44
N LEU A 32 -14.75 6.02 5.53
CA LEU A 32 -14.54 5.85 4.08
C LEU A 32 -13.82 4.55 3.71
N LYS A 33 -14.04 3.48 4.49
CA LYS A 33 -13.47 2.15 4.23
C LYS A 33 -14.57 1.17 3.83
N PHE A 34 -14.39 0.52 2.68
CA PHE A 34 -15.26 -0.55 2.22
C PHE A 34 -15.05 -1.81 3.07
N LYS A 35 -16.14 -2.38 3.60
CA LYS A 35 -16.16 -3.63 4.38
C LYS A 35 -16.49 -4.87 3.54
N VAL A 36 -16.47 -4.76 2.21
CA VAL A 36 -16.62 -5.92 1.33
C VAL A 36 -15.31 -6.73 1.29
N GLY A 37 -15.42 -8.06 1.29
CA GLY A 37 -14.26 -8.94 1.13
C GLY A 37 -13.59 -8.71 -0.23
N PRO A 38 -12.25 -8.80 -0.33
CA PRO A 38 -11.56 -8.55 -1.57
C PRO A 38 -12.01 -9.57 -2.62
N VAL A 39 -12.48 -9.08 -3.76
CA VAL A 39 -12.55 -9.89 -4.98
C VAL A 39 -11.12 -10.30 -5.29
N ILE A 40 -10.84 -11.61 -5.18
CA ILE A 40 -9.51 -12.18 -5.43
C ILE A 40 -9.18 -11.95 -6.89
N GLN A 41 -8.51 -10.83 -7.17
CA GLN A 41 -7.75 -10.67 -8.40
C GLN A 41 -6.63 -11.71 -8.31
N LYS A 42 -6.66 -12.71 -9.20
CA LYS A 42 -5.56 -13.65 -9.39
C LYS A 42 -4.36 -12.85 -9.91
N ASN A 43 -3.61 -12.25 -9.00
CA ASN A 43 -2.19 -12.00 -9.13
C ASN A 43 -1.61 -12.09 -7.71
N ASN A 44 -0.74 -13.08 -7.54
CA ASN A 44 0.13 -13.36 -6.39
C ASN A 44 0.71 -12.04 -5.83
N VAL A 45 0.69 -11.74 -4.53
CA VAL A 45 1.62 -12.26 -3.51
C VAL A 45 1.08 -12.00 -2.10
N ASP A 46 1.18 -13.05 -1.28
CA ASP A 46 1.24 -13.15 0.18
C ASP A 46 0.13 -12.62 1.12
N LYS A 47 -0.74 -13.58 1.39
CA LYS A 47 -1.34 -13.91 2.67
C LYS A 47 -0.35 -13.84 3.86
N THR A 48 -0.41 -12.78 4.65
CA THR A 48 -0.34 -12.89 6.13
C THR A 48 -1.16 -11.75 6.74
N GLY A 49 -2.12 -12.09 7.60
CA GLY A 49 -2.95 -11.13 8.35
C GLY A 49 -2.17 -10.40 9.45
N ILE A 50 -1.11 -9.69 9.07
CA ILE A 50 -0.48 -8.63 9.84
C ILE A 50 -0.69 -7.39 8.97
N LYS A 51 -1.36 -6.36 9.50
CA LYS A 51 -1.44 -5.07 8.81
C LYS A 51 -0.05 -4.43 8.83
N ASN A 52 0.87 -4.92 8.01
CA ASN A 52 2.15 -4.27 7.83
C ASN A 52 1.89 -3.04 6.97
N HIS A 53 2.19 -1.87 7.54
CA HIS A 53 2.05 -0.62 6.83
C HIS A 53 3.20 -0.56 5.83
N LEU A 54 2.90 -0.57 4.53
CA LEU A 54 3.92 -0.51 3.49
C LEU A 54 3.81 0.83 2.76
N ILE A 55 4.91 1.55 2.65
CA ILE A 55 5.00 2.78 1.87
C ILE A 55 6.05 2.64 0.76
N ASP A 56 5.66 3.04 -0.44
CA ASP A 56 6.52 3.10 -1.61
C ASP A 56 7.14 4.49 -1.77
N LEU A 57 8.45 4.59 -1.65
CA LEU A 57 9.23 5.82 -1.78
C LEU A 57 10.30 5.72 -2.87
N ARG A 58 10.12 4.79 -3.81
CA ARG A 58 10.96 4.68 -4.99
C ARG A 58 10.78 5.92 -5.88
N GLY A 59 11.86 6.43 -6.45
CA GLY A 59 11.97 7.66 -7.22
C GLY A 59 11.87 8.95 -6.39
N VAL A 60 11.82 8.87 -5.04
CA VAL A 60 11.70 10.07 -4.19
C VAL A 60 13.08 10.55 -3.76
N GLU A 61 13.48 11.71 -4.27
CA GLU A 61 14.72 12.39 -3.88
C GLU A 61 14.73 12.82 -2.40
N CYS A 62 15.93 12.87 -1.80
CA CYS A 62 16.10 13.47 -0.49
C CYS A 62 15.84 14.99 -0.55
N PRO A 63 15.25 15.59 0.51
CA PRO A 63 14.91 15.01 1.81
C PRO A 63 13.48 14.45 1.91
N LEU A 64 12.73 14.41 0.80
CA LEU A 64 11.30 14.11 0.83
C LEU A 64 11.02 12.65 1.20
N ASN A 65 11.93 11.72 0.89
CA ASN A 65 11.78 10.31 1.25
C ASN A 65 11.64 10.13 2.77
N PHE A 66 12.52 10.76 3.55
CA PHE A 66 12.52 10.65 5.00
C PHE A 66 11.29 11.33 5.60
N VAL A 67 10.91 12.51 5.08
CA VAL A 67 9.72 13.23 5.56
C VAL A 67 8.46 12.39 5.38
N LYS A 68 8.28 11.77 4.21
CA LYS A 68 7.13 10.90 3.95
C LYS A 68 7.17 9.63 4.80
N ALA A 69 8.33 8.98 4.91
CA ALA A 69 8.52 7.79 5.73
C ALA A 69 8.19 8.07 7.20
N LYS A 70 8.65 9.22 7.71
CA LYS A 70 8.34 9.69 9.07
C LYS A 70 6.86 9.97 9.26
N LEU A 71 6.21 10.68 8.35
CA LEU A 71 4.78 10.98 8.44
C LEU A 71 3.94 9.70 8.50
N GLU A 72 4.27 8.69 7.70
CA GLU A 72 3.59 7.38 7.79
C GLU A 72 3.90 6.68 9.10
N LEU A 73 5.15 6.73 9.59
CA LEU A 73 5.49 6.15 10.87
C LEU A 73 4.72 6.83 12.03
N GLU A 74 4.48 8.13 11.95
CA GLU A 74 3.68 8.86 12.94
C GLU A 74 2.18 8.50 12.89
N LYS A 75 1.67 8.05 11.74
CA LYS A 75 0.28 7.57 11.58
C LYS A 75 0.03 6.18 12.16
N ILE A 76 1.08 5.35 12.34
CA ILE A 76 0.93 4.00 12.87
C ILE A 76 1.11 3.96 14.39
N ALA A 77 0.48 3.00 15.07
CA ALA A 77 0.57 2.88 16.53
C ALA A 77 1.98 2.47 17.00
N VAL A 78 2.36 2.86 18.22
CA VAL A 78 3.61 2.42 18.85
C VAL A 78 3.61 0.88 18.96
N GLY A 79 4.69 0.26 18.50
CA GLY A 79 4.86 -1.18 18.42
C GLY A 79 4.55 -1.80 17.05
N GLN A 80 3.94 -1.04 16.12
CA GLN A 80 3.70 -1.46 14.74
C GLN A 80 4.96 -1.31 13.87
N VAL A 81 5.01 -2.05 12.76
CA VAL A 81 6.11 -2.03 11.79
C VAL A 81 5.66 -1.38 10.49
N LEU A 82 6.51 -0.51 9.95
CA LEU A 82 6.40 0.13 8.64
C LEU A 82 7.45 -0.47 7.71
N ASP A 83 7.03 -1.02 6.57
CA ASP A 83 7.91 -1.38 5.47
C ASP A 83 8.06 -0.18 4.54
N VAL A 84 9.30 0.20 4.25
CA VAL A 84 9.63 1.35 3.40
C VAL A 84 10.40 0.85 2.18
N LEU A 85 9.80 0.96 1.00
CA LEU A 85 10.46 0.63 -0.26
C LEU A 85 11.23 1.85 -0.79
N LEU A 86 12.51 1.68 -1.04
CA LEU A 86 13.46 2.72 -1.46
C LEU A 86 14.29 2.21 -2.64
N ASP A 87 14.83 3.12 -3.45
CA ASP A 87 15.80 2.73 -4.48
C ASP A 87 17.18 2.42 -3.90
N ASP A 88 17.99 1.75 -4.71
CA ASP A 88 19.42 1.58 -4.45
C ASP A 88 20.16 2.93 -4.46
N GLY A 89 21.09 3.11 -3.52
CA GLY A 89 21.95 4.31 -3.43
C GLY A 89 21.87 5.05 -2.10
N GLU A 90 21.72 6.38 -2.16
CA GLU A 90 21.63 7.27 -1.00
C GLU A 90 20.38 7.05 -0.11
N PRO A 91 19.17 6.78 -0.65
CA PRO A 91 17.97 6.72 0.19
C PRO A 91 17.96 5.51 1.14
N VAL A 92 18.47 4.35 0.73
CA VAL A 92 18.59 3.17 1.60
C VAL A 92 19.58 3.35 2.76
N ARG A 93 20.53 4.29 2.65
CA ARG A 93 21.44 4.63 3.75
C ARG A 93 20.85 5.67 4.67
N ASN A 94 20.37 6.78 4.10
CA ASN A 94 19.92 7.93 4.89
C ASN A 94 18.64 7.65 5.68
N VAL A 95 17.73 6.83 5.15
CA VAL A 95 16.45 6.53 5.81
C VAL A 95 16.62 5.74 7.11
N PRO A 96 17.31 4.58 7.16
CA PRO A 96 17.54 3.86 8.41
C PRO A 96 18.35 4.68 9.42
N ASP A 97 19.38 5.41 8.99
CA ASP A 97 20.14 6.33 9.86
C ASP A 97 19.22 7.40 10.48
N SER A 98 18.33 7.99 9.69
CA SER A 98 17.39 8.99 10.18
C SER A 98 16.36 8.38 11.14
N PHE A 99 15.95 7.14 10.94
CA PHE A 99 15.07 6.43 11.87
C PHE A 99 15.76 6.10 13.20
N ASP A 100 17.02 5.66 13.17
CA ASP A 100 17.83 5.45 14.37
C ASP A 100 18.01 6.76 15.16
N GLN A 101 18.32 7.86 14.47
CA GLN A 101 18.41 9.20 15.07
C GLN A 101 17.08 9.68 15.70
N GLN A 102 15.93 9.27 15.17
CA GLN A 102 14.62 9.55 15.76
C GLN A 102 14.26 8.62 16.94
N GLY A 103 15.13 7.66 17.28
CA GLY A 103 14.91 6.67 18.33
C GLY A 103 13.91 5.58 17.94
N GLN A 104 13.76 5.33 16.65
CA GLN A 104 12.95 4.24 16.11
C GLN A 104 13.82 2.99 15.92
N GLU A 105 13.21 1.81 15.87
CA GLU A 105 13.94 0.55 15.76
C GLU A 105 13.87 0.03 14.32
N VAL A 106 15.00 0.03 13.62
CA VAL A 106 15.09 -0.65 12.31
C VAL A 106 15.15 -2.15 12.56
N VAL A 107 14.11 -2.86 12.13
CA VAL A 107 13.98 -4.31 12.34
C VAL A 107 14.83 -5.06 11.33
N GLU A 108 14.74 -4.68 10.06
CA GLU A 108 15.37 -5.41 8.96
C GLU A 108 15.53 -4.53 7.73
N VAL A 109 16.54 -4.82 6.91
CA VAL A 109 16.74 -4.20 5.60
C VAL A 109 16.93 -5.32 4.59
N GLU A 110 15.94 -5.53 3.73
CA GLU A 110 15.96 -6.54 2.69
C GLU A 110 16.23 -5.91 1.32
N LYS A 111 17.11 -6.51 0.53
CA LYS A 111 17.33 -6.10 -0.86
C LYS A 111 16.45 -6.93 -1.78
N SER A 112 15.55 -6.28 -2.52
CA SER A 112 14.68 -6.89 -3.53
C SER A 112 15.05 -6.38 -4.92
N GLY A 113 16.06 -7.01 -5.52
CA GLY A 113 16.53 -6.69 -6.88
C GLY A 113 17.19 -5.30 -6.95
N GLU A 114 16.55 -4.38 -7.68
CA GLU A 114 17.01 -2.99 -7.85
C GLU A 114 16.54 -2.04 -6.73
N HIS A 115 15.75 -2.54 -5.78
CA HIS A 115 15.17 -1.75 -4.70
C HIS A 115 15.47 -2.38 -3.33
N PHE A 116 15.28 -1.60 -2.28
CA PHE A 116 15.43 -2.00 -0.89
C PHE A 116 14.12 -1.84 -0.13
N CYS A 117 13.86 -2.76 0.78
CA CYS A 117 12.76 -2.72 1.72
C CYS A 117 13.33 -2.59 3.14
N VAL A 118 13.06 -1.46 3.79
CA VAL A 118 13.49 -1.19 5.16
C VAL A 118 12.30 -1.35 6.09
N LYS A 119 12.36 -2.31 7.00
CA LYS A 119 11.34 -2.52 8.04
C LYS A 119 11.71 -1.74 9.28
N VAL A 120 10.84 -0.82 9.70
CA VAL A 120 11.06 0.02 10.89
C VAL A 120 9.90 -0.12 11.84
N ARG A 121 10.20 -0.46 13.09
CA ARG A 121 9.24 -0.55 14.17
C ARG A 121 9.16 0.75 14.93
N ARG A 122 7.94 1.25 15.10
CA ARG A 122 7.70 2.42 15.93
C ARG A 122 7.94 2.08 17.40
N LYS A 123 8.96 2.66 18.04
CA LYS A 123 9.25 2.47 19.47
C LYS A 123 8.77 3.60 20.37
N LYS A 124 8.45 4.76 19.79
CA LYS A 124 8.07 6.00 20.49
C LYS A 124 6.87 6.69 19.85
#